data_AF-A0A967VWP3-F1
#
_entry.id   AF-A0A967VWP3-F1
#
_cell.length_a   1.000
_cell.length_b   1.000
_cell.length_c   1.000
_cell.angle_alpha   90.00
_cell.angle_beta   90.00
_cell.angle_gamma   90.00
#
_symmetry.space_group_name_H-M   'P 1'
#
loop_
_entity.id
_entity.type
_entity.pdbx_description
1 polymer ?
#
loop_
_entity_poly.entity_id
_entity_poly.type
_entity_poly.pdbx_seq_one_letter_code
_entity_poly.pdbx_strand_id
1 'polypeptide(L)'
;MIRQHLLILIVGLFFTFSCITSPSQERGETPPIMDVSISYIDEDGNDLLRDYNPSYLKQVYQIYYLRKNEETGEFERVKAGKNQYSFYFDQQSNRSALRVFPNREFTDGKSTTLIEDLRDNLDTLRVQGYNEGRGSIAERIWYNGKLVWETAPNPPRRFFTITKSSL
;
A
#
# COMPACT_ATOMS: atom_id res chain seq x y z
N MET A 1 -25.06 -70.23 43.22
CA MET A 1 -23.61 -70.37 42.93
C MET A 1 -23.37 -69.99 41.48
N ILE A 2 -22.95 -68.76 41.23
CA ILE A 2 -22.44 -68.31 39.93
C ILE A 2 -21.05 -67.74 40.20
N ARG A 3 -20.11 -68.25 39.40
CA ARG A 3 -18.65 -68.18 39.57
C ARG A 3 -18.11 -66.75 39.54
N GLN A 4 -17.08 -66.57 40.36
CA GLN A 4 -16.03 -65.57 40.28
C GLN A 4 -15.43 -65.49 38.86
N HIS A 5 -14.68 -64.41 38.61
CA HIS A 5 -13.94 -64.03 37.39
C HIS A 5 -14.66 -63.04 36.47
N LEU A 6 -14.82 -61.80 36.95
CA LEU A 6 -14.58 -60.63 36.09
C LEU A 6 -14.16 -59.41 36.93
N LEU A 7 -13.26 -59.62 37.88
CA LEU A 7 -12.34 -58.58 38.34
C LEU A 7 -11.20 -58.56 37.31
N ILE A 8 -10.68 -57.38 36.97
CA ILE A 8 -9.66 -57.09 35.93
C ILE A 8 -10.27 -56.71 34.57
N LEU A 9 -10.87 -55.52 34.50
CA LEU A 9 -10.62 -54.59 33.39
C LEU A 9 -10.89 -53.12 33.79
N ILE A 10 -10.56 -52.80 35.04
CA ILE A 10 -10.36 -51.43 35.53
C ILE A 10 -8.84 -51.27 35.53
N VAL A 11 -8.28 -50.47 34.61
CA VAL A 11 -6.93 -49.83 34.69
C VAL A 11 -6.51 -49.16 33.36
N GLY A 12 -7.17 -49.43 32.23
CA GLY A 12 -6.62 -49.01 30.93
C GLY A 12 -7.46 -48.07 30.08
N LEU A 13 -7.97 -46.93 30.58
CA LEU A 13 -8.46 -45.88 29.65
C LEU A 13 -8.57 -44.47 30.27
N PHE A 14 -7.52 -43.99 30.92
CA PHE A 14 -7.34 -42.56 31.24
C PHE A 14 -6.13 -41.98 30.49
N PHE A 15 -6.15 -42.06 29.16
CA PHE A 15 -5.32 -41.18 28.31
C PHE A 15 -6.25 -40.20 27.61
N THR A 16 -6.85 -39.29 28.40
CA THR A 16 -7.45 -38.09 27.83
C THR A 16 -6.31 -37.21 27.34
N PHE A 17 -6.24 -37.12 26.01
CA PHE A 17 -5.43 -36.19 25.23
C PHE A 17 -5.42 -34.79 25.87
N SER A 18 -4.32 -34.46 26.55
CA SER A 18 -3.95 -33.06 26.73
C SER A 18 -3.50 -32.56 25.36
N CYS A 19 -4.42 -31.98 24.62
CA CYS A 19 -4.10 -31.18 23.45
C CYS A 19 -3.37 -29.94 23.97
N ILE A 20 -2.03 -29.97 23.93
CA ILE A 20 -1.23 -28.76 24.07
C ILE A 20 -1.57 -27.92 22.83
N THR A 21 -2.53 -27.00 22.98
CA THR A 21 -2.62 -25.88 22.06
C THR A 21 -1.42 -25.00 22.35
N SER A 22 -0.35 -25.21 21.58
CA SER A 22 0.73 -24.26 21.46
C SER A 22 0.09 -22.88 21.25
N PRO A 23 0.41 -21.85 22.05
CA PRO A 23 0.00 -20.50 21.72
C PRO A 23 0.57 -20.23 20.34
N SER A 24 -0.32 -20.11 19.34
CA SER A 24 0.06 -19.61 18.04
C SER A 24 0.75 -18.28 18.32
N GLN A 25 2.05 -18.22 18.05
CA GLN A 25 2.72 -16.94 17.89
C GLN A 25 1.83 -16.15 16.94
N GLU A 26 1.17 -15.12 17.45
CA GLU A 26 0.68 -14.03 16.63
C GLU A 26 1.89 -13.57 15.85
N ARG A 27 2.02 -14.05 14.60
CA ARG A 27 2.86 -13.40 13.62
C ARG A 27 2.27 -12.01 13.57
N GLY A 28 2.94 -11.05 14.20
CA GLY A 28 2.53 -9.65 14.14
C GLY A 28 2.33 -9.32 12.67
N GLU A 29 1.06 -9.22 12.27
CA GLU A 29 0.71 -8.91 10.90
C GLU A 29 1.36 -7.56 10.64
N THR A 30 2.36 -7.56 9.76
CA THR A 30 3.01 -6.30 9.41
C THR A 30 1.92 -5.49 8.71
N PRO A 31 1.52 -4.34 9.27
CA PRO A 31 0.41 -3.58 8.72
C PRO A 31 0.71 -3.24 7.26
N PRO A 32 -0.32 -3.22 6.40
CA PRO A 32 -0.13 -3.09 4.97
C PRO A 32 0.67 -1.82 4.66
N ILE A 33 1.69 -1.97 3.82
CA ILE A 33 2.42 -0.83 3.29
C ILE A 33 1.50 -0.14 2.28
N MET A 34 1.27 1.16 2.45
CA MET A 34 0.48 1.96 1.53
C MET A 34 1.34 2.44 0.37
N ASP A 35 1.26 1.74 -0.75
CA ASP A 35 1.86 2.13 -2.03
C ASP A 35 0.80 2.29 -3.12
N VAL A 36 1.06 3.19 -4.05
CA VAL A 36 0.22 3.46 -5.21
C VAL A 36 1.07 3.34 -6.46
N SER A 37 0.57 2.64 -7.47
CA SER A 37 1.29 2.43 -8.72
C SER A 37 0.55 3.10 -9.87
N ILE A 38 1.26 3.95 -10.60
CA ILE A 38 0.70 4.85 -11.62
C ILE A 38 1.41 4.58 -12.93
N SER A 39 0.66 4.16 -13.95
CA SER A 39 1.17 4.10 -15.34
C SER A 39 0.76 5.34 -16.10
N TYR A 40 1.67 5.91 -16.89
CA TYR A 40 1.39 7.05 -17.76
C TYR A 40 1.32 6.60 -19.21
N ILE A 41 0.23 6.94 -19.88
CA ILE A 41 0.04 6.65 -21.31
C ILE A 41 -0.29 7.91 -22.08
N ASP A 42 0.01 7.94 -23.38
CA ASP A 42 -0.51 8.97 -24.28
C ASP A 42 -1.94 8.67 -24.75
N GLU A 43 -2.47 9.54 -25.60
CA GLU A 43 -3.82 9.40 -26.19
C GLU A 43 -3.94 8.15 -27.09
N ASP A 44 -2.83 7.70 -27.67
CA ASP A 44 -2.74 6.49 -28.50
C ASP A 44 -2.55 5.21 -27.65
N GLY A 45 -2.37 5.35 -26.33
CA GLY A 45 -2.19 4.26 -25.38
C GLY A 45 -0.76 3.76 -25.20
N ASN A 46 0.23 4.43 -25.81
CA ASN A 46 1.64 4.12 -25.66
C ASN A 46 2.09 4.42 -24.23
N ASP A 47 2.98 3.58 -23.71
CA ASP A 47 3.51 3.70 -22.35
C ASP A 47 4.63 4.72 -22.29
N LEU A 48 4.35 5.87 -21.66
CA LEU A 48 5.27 7.00 -21.58
C LEU A 48 6.51 6.70 -20.72
N LEU A 49 6.46 5.69 -19.84
CA LEU A 49 7.57 5.33 -18.96
C LEU A 49 8.43 4.19 -19.52
N ARG A 50 8.00 3.52 -20.59
CA ARG A 50 8.60 2.27 -21.09
C ARG A 50 10.03 2.43 -21.59
N ASP A 51 10.29 3.49 -22.35
CA ASP A 51 11.56 3.63 -23.07
C ASP A 51 12.66 4.32 -22.24
N TYR A 52 12.33 4.72 -21.01
CA TYR A 52 13.25 5.43 -20.14
C TYR A 52 13.85 4.53 -19.06
N ASN A 53 15.16 4.65 -18.86
CA ASN A 53 15.84 4.01 -17.74
C ASN A 53 15.30 4.56 -16.40
N PRO A 54 14.96 3.70 -15.42
CA PRO A 54 14.55 4.12 -14.07
C PRO A 54 15.44 5.17 -13.40
N SER A 55 16.76 5.14 -13.64
CA SER A 55 17.72 6.12 -13.12
C SER A 55 17.56 7.51 -13.75
N TYR A 56 17.17 7.57 -15.03
CA TYR A 56 16.81 8.84 -15.69
C TYR A 56 15.49 9.35 -15.13
N LEU A 57 14.47 8.49 -15.02
CA LEU A 57 13.16 8.87 -14.49
C LEU A 57 13.24 9.43 -13.05
N LYS A 58 14.15 8.93 -12.21
CA LYS A 58 14.42 9.49 -10.87
C LYS A 58 15.07 10.87 -10.86
N GLN A 59 15.70 11.29 -11.96
CA GLN A 59 16.17 12.65 -12.13
C GLN A 59 15.05 13.56 -12.63
N VAL A 60 14.12 12.99 -13.41
CA VAL A 60 13.00 13.72 -13.98
C VAL A 60 11.91 14.01 -12.96
N TYR A 61 11.58 13.03 -12.12
CA TYR A 61 10.49 13.15 -11.16
C TYR A 61 10.99 13.55 -9.77
N GLN A 62 10.27 14.47 -9.14
CA GLN A 62 10.40 14.83 -7.74
C GLN A 62 9.08 14.62 -7.02
N ILE A 63 9.16 14.05 -5.82
CA ILE A 63 7.98 13.78 -4.99
C ILE A 63 8.05 14.65 -3.75
N TYR A 64 6.95 15.31 -3.43
CA TYR A 64 6.82 16.12 -2.21
C TYR A 64 5.60 15.69 -1.42
N TYR A 65 5.66 15.89 -0.12
CA TYR A 65 4.54 15.76 0.79
C TYR A 65 4.06 17.16 1.15
N LEU A 66 2.76 17.38 1.03
CA LEU A 66 2.14 18.57 1.58
C LEU A 66 1.86 18.30 3.06
N ARG A 67 2.57 19.01 3.94
CA ARG A 67 2.52 18.80 5.39
C ARG A 67 2.03 20.07 6.06
N LYS A 68 1.22 19.93 7.10
CA LYS A 68 0.79 21.07 7.90
C LYS A 68 1.87 21.37 8.92
N ASN A 69 2.42 22.58 8.88
CA ASN A 69 3.34 23.08 9.88
C ASN A 69 2.54 23.31 11.18
N GLU A 70 2.97 22.70 12.28
CA GLU A 70 2.23 22.74 13.54
C GLU A 70 2.27 24.12 14.22
N GLU A 71 3.34 24.89 14.01
CA GLU A 71 3.53 26.20 14.66
C GLU A 71 2.75 27.31 13.95
N THR A 72 2.77 27.31 12.62
CA THR A 72 2.15 28.34 11.79
C THR A 72 0.75 27.96 11.33
N GLY A 73 0.44 26.66 11.32
CA GLY A 73 -0.79 26.12 10.73
C GLY A 73 -0.82 26.11 9.20
N GLU A 74 0.23 26.61 8.53
CA GLU A 74 0.34 26.67 7.08
C GLU A 74 0.76 25.32 6.49
N PHE A 75 0.45 25.08 5.21
CA PHE A 75 0.92 23.89 4.50
C PHE A 75 2.23 24.16 3.78
N GLU A 76 3.20 23.28 3.96
CA GLU A 76 4.53 23.35 3.34
C GLU A 76 4.82 22.12 2.46
N ARG A 77 5.65 22.34 1.43
CA ARG A 77 6.16 21.27 0.56
C ARG A 77 7.42 20.68 1.18
N VAL A 78 7.36 19.40 1.57
CA VAL A 78 8.52 18.66 2.10
C VAL A 78 8.95 17.59 1.10
N LYS A 79 10.20 17.64 0.64
CA LYS A 79 10.71 16.69 -0.34
C LYS A 79 10.72 15.26 0.25
N ALA A 80 10.12 14.31 -0.48
CA ALA A 80 10.11 12.91 -0.07
C ALA A 80 11.50 12.27 -0.21
N GLY A 81 11.79 11.30 0.65
CA GLY A 81 13.05 10.54 0.58
C GLY A 81 13.16 9.74 -0.73
N LYS A 82 14.40 9.46 -1.17
CA LYS A 82 14.68 8.72 -2.43
C LYS A 82 14.11 7.29 -2.47
N ASN A 83 13.75 6.72 -1.31
CA ASN A 83 13.12 5.41 -1.18
C ASN A 83 11.58 5.48 -1.16
N GLN A 84 10.99 6.67 -1.23
CA GLN A 84 9.54 6.87 -1.20
C GLN A 84 8.88 6.80 -2.59
N TYR A 85 9.67 6.47 -3.62
CA TYR A 85 9.15 6.14 -4.94
C TYR A 85 10.15 5.31 -5.75
N SER A 86 9.64 4.57 -6.73
CA SER A 86 10.46 3.79 -7.66
C SER A 86 9.75 3.61 -8.99
N PHE A 87 10.51 3.37 -10.05
CA PHE A 87 9.97 2.99 -11.35
C PHE A 87 10.20 1.49 -11.55
N TYR A 88 9.19 0.79 -12.06
CA TYR A 88 9.26 -0.65 -12.31
C TYR A 88 8.34 -1.05 -13.47
N PHE A 89 8.61 -2.22 -14.04
CA PHE A 89 7.72 -2.83 -15.01
C PHE A 89 6.75 -3.79 -14.31
N ASP A 90 5.45 -3.55 -14.50
CA ASP A 90 4.40 -4.40 -13.98
C ASP A 90 3.99 -5.47 -15.01
N GLN A 91 4.27 -6.74 -14.69
CA GLN A 91 3.97 -7.86 -15.57
C GLN A 91 2.47 -8.11 -15.75
N GLN A 92 1.64 -7.82 -14.74
CA GLN A 92 0.19 -8.08 -14.82
C GLN A 92 -0.52 -7.12 -15.78
N SER A 93 -0.18 -5.84 -15.74
CA SER A 93 -0.72 -4.84 -16.67
C SER A 93 0.09 -4.70 -17.95
N ASN A 94 1.27 -5.34 -18.04
CA ASN A 94 2.23 -5.18 -19.13
C ASN A 94 2.63 -3.71 -19.34
N ARG A 95 2.85 -2.96 -18.25
CA ARG A 95 3.15 -1.52 -18.27
C ARG A 95 4.23 -1.12 -17.28
N SER A 96 5.03 -0.13 -17.63
CA SER A 96 5.89 0.60 -16.72
C SER A 96 5.05 1.50 -15.82
N ALA A 97 5.46 1.59 -14.55
CA ALA A 97 4.74 2.33 -13.53
C ALA A 97 5.69 3.05 -12.57
N LEU A 98 5.24 4.21 -12.11
CA LEU A 98 5.74 4.92 -10.94
C LEU A 98 5.02 4.36 -9.70
N ARG A 99 5.76 3.70 -8.82
CA ARG A 99 5.32 3.41 -7.45
C ARG A 99 5.60 4.62 -6.57
N VAL A 100 4.59 5.10 -5.86
CA VAL A 100 4.68 6.18 -4.88
C VAL A 100 4.23 5.65 -3.52
N PHE A 101 4.98 5.97 -2.47
CA PHE A 101 4.55 5.81 -1.08
C PHE A 101 3.95 7.15 -0.62
N PRO A 102 2.60 7.26 -0.51
CA PRO A 102 1.95 8.53 -0.23
C PRO A 102 2.33 9.08 1.15
N ASN A 103 2.06 10.37 1.34
CA ASN A 103 2.24 11.04 2.63
C ASN A 103 1.43 10.29 3.71
N ARG A 104 2.09 9.98 4.82
CA ARG A 104 1.49 9.25 5.96
C ARG A 104 1.02 10.19 7.07
N GLU A 105 1.28 11.48 6.94
CA GLU A 105 0.74 12.51 7.82
C GLU A 105 -0.64 12.90 7.32
N PHE A 106 -1.66 12.31 7.95
CA PHE A 106 -3.06 12.58 7.64
C PHE A 106 -3.55 13.75 8.49
N THR A 107 -3.92 14.85 7.85
CA THR A 107 -4.64 15.97 8.46
C THR A 107 -6.12 15.83 8.11
N ASP A 108 -6.98 15.81 9.13
CA ASP A 108 -8.43 15.60 8.97
C ASP A 108 -8.77 14.34 8.14
N GLY A 109 -8.01 13.26 8.38
CA GLY A 109 -8.16 11.96 7.69
C GLY A 109 -7.66 11.95 6.24
N LYS A 110 -6.95 12.98 5.78
CA LYS A 110 -6.46 13.11 4.41
C LYS A 110 -4.99 13.49 4.36
N SER A 111 -4.29 13.00 3.35
CA SER A 111 -2.92 13.40 3.03
C SER A 111 -2.78 13.71 1.56
N THR A 112 -1.80 14.54 1.21
CA THR A 112 -1.51 14.90 -0.18
C THR A 112 -0.03 14.68 -0.50
N THR A 113 0.21 13.95 -1.58
CA THR A 113 1.50 13.81 -2.23
C THR A 113 1.47 14.55 -3.56
N LEU A 114 2.52 15.31 -3.81
CA LEU A 114 2.75 16.05 -5.04
C LEU A 114 3.77 15.26 -5.87
N ILE A 115 3.48 15.11 -7.16
CA ILE A 115 4.35 14.44 -8.13
C ILE A 115 4.67 15.48 -9.19
N GLU A 116 5.92 15.92 -9.23
CA GLU A 116 6.40 16.97 -10.13
C GLU A 116 7.39 16.37 -11.13
N ASP A 117 7.26 16.70 -12.41
CA ASP A 117 8.25 16.37 -13.44
C ASP A 117 9.13 17.59 -13.80
N LEU A 118 10.12 17.42 -14.68
CA LEU A 118 11.05 18.51 -15.06
C LEU A 118 10.42 19.66 -15.84
N ARG A 119 9.17 19.53 -16.27
CA ARG A 119 8.45 20.56 -17.03
C ARG A 119 7.52 21.35 -16.13
N ASP A 120 7.70 21.25 -14.82
CA ASP A 120 6.87 21.84 -13.79
C ASP A 120 5.40 21.37 -13.87
N ASN A 121 5.12 20.22 -14.49
CA ASN A 121 3.78 19.63 -14.38
C ASN A 121 3.64 19.07 -12.98
N LEU A 122 2.56 19.46 -12.32
CA LEU A 122 2.25 19.06 -10.97
C LEU A 122 1.03 18.15 -10.96
N ASP A 123 1.22 16.88 -10.61
CA ASP A 123 0.12 16.01 -10.23
C ASP A 123 -0.08 15.96 -8.72
N THR A 124 -1.33 15.73 -8.34
CA THR A 124 -1.75 15.58 -6.95
C THR A 124 -2.27 14.17 -6.73
N LEU A 125 -1.70 13.48 -5.76
CA LEU A 125 -2.17 12.21 -5.24
C LEU A 125 -2.70 12.46 -3.82
N ARG A 126 -4.02 12.58 -3.70
CA ARG A 126 -4.69 12.74 -2.42
C ARG A 126 -5.17 11.38 -1.93
N VAL A 127 -4.91 11.09 -0.66
CA VAL A 127 -5.34 9.84 -0.02
C VAL A 127 -6.23 10.18 1.17
N GLN A 128 -7.36 9.49 1.29
CA GLN A 128 -8.12 9.42 2.54
C GLN A 128 -7.75 8.09 3.20
N GLY A 129 -7.45 8.12 4.50
CA GLY A 129 -6.98 6.96 5.22
C GLY A 129 -6.51 7.26 6.63
N TYR A 130 -5.87 6.27 7.24
CA TYR A 130 -5.34 6.36 8.60
C TYR A 130 -4.08 5.51 8.78
N ASN A 131 -3.34 5.77 9.85
CA ASN A 131 -2.19 4.96 10.24
C ASN A 131 -2.63 3.85 11.19
N GLU A 132 -2.13 2.64 10.98
CA GLU A 132 -2.35 1.50 11.87
C GLU A 132 -0.99 0.85 12.20
N GLY A 133 -0.57 0.98 13.46
CA GLY A 133 0.77 0.58 13.90
C GLY A 133 1.87 1.21 13.05
N ARG A 134 2.68 0.36 12.39
CA ARG A 134 3.77 0.79 11.49
C ARG A 134 3.34 1.03 10.05
N GLY A 135 2.08 0.79 9.68
CA GLY A 135 1.57 0.87 8.32
C GLY A 135 0.51 1.95 8.16
N SER A 136 -0.06 2.03 6.97
CA SER A 136 -1.13 2.97 6.64
C SER A 136 -2.17 2.28 5.79
N ILE A 137 -3.43 2.60 6.02
CA ILE A 137 -4.57 2.09 5.28
C ILE A 137 -5.12 3.24 4.44
N ALA A 138 -5.22 3.00 3.14
CA ALA A 138 -5.93 3.88 2.22
C ALA A 138 -7.38 3.40 2.13
N GLU A 139 -8.32 4.33 2.20
CA GLU A 139 -9.75 4.09 1.96
C GLU A 139 -10.16 4.58 0.57
N ARG A 140 -9.61 5.73 0.15
CA ARG A 140 -9.87 6.35 -1.15
C ARG A 140 -8.64 7.08 -1.65
N ILE A 141 -8.48 7.09 -2.98
CA ILE A 141 -7.38 7.77 -3.66
C ILE A 141 -7.94 8.62 -4.78
N TRP A 142 -7.54 9.88 -4.80
CA TRP A 142 -7.79 10.80 -5.90
C TRP A 142 -6.48 11.16 -6.59
N TYR A 143 -6.51 11.16 -7.91
CA TYR A 143 -5.42 11.65 -8.75
C TYR A 143 -5.92 12.85 -9.55
N ASN A 144 -5.25 14.01 -9.40
CA ASN A 144 -5.68 15.27 -10.01
C ASN A 144 -7.16 15.59 -9.77
N GLY A 145 -7.61 15.39 -8.53
CA GLY A 145 -8.99 15.63 -8.09
C GLY A 145 -10.01 14.54 -8.48
N LYS A 146 -9.67 13.61 -9.37
CA LYS A 146 -10.55 12.51 -9.79
C LYS A 146 -10.38 11.29 -8.90
N LEU A 147 -11.48 10.71 -8.42
CA LEU A 147 -11.45 9.44 -7.66
C LEU A 147 -10.99 8.32 -8.61
N VAL A 148 -9.90 7.64 -8.25
CA VAL A 148 -9.30 6.56 -9.07
C VAL A 148 -9.30 5.20 -8.37
N TRP A 149 -9.50 5.17 -7.06
CA TRP A 149 -9.54 3.94 -6.28
C TRP A 149 -10.27 4.13 -4.95
N GLU A 150 -11.01 3.11 -4.51
CA GLU A 150 -11.62 3.02 -3.19
C GLU A 150 -11.72 1.56 -2.71
N THR A 151 -11.63 1.33 -1.40
CA THR A 151 -11.50 -0.01 -0.81
C THR A 151 -12.72 -0.92 -1.01
N ALA A 152 -13.94 -0.37 -0.99
CA ALA A 152 -15.16 -1.16 -1.16
C ALA A 152 -15.73 -0.95 -2.57
N PRO A 153 -16.15 -2.02 -3.30
CA PRO A 153 -16.36 -3.40 -2.84
C PRO A 153 -15.20 -4.40 -3.11
N ASN A 154 -13.93 -3.99 -2.91
CA ASN A 154 -12.66 -4.77 -2.98
C ASN A 154 -11.88 -4.74 -4.30
N PRO A 155 -11.01 -3.73 -4.52
CA PRO A 155 -9.86 -3.85 -5.39
C PRO A 155 -8.61 -4.24 -4.58
N PRO A 156 -7.96 -5.39 -4.85
CA PRO A 156 -6.76 -5.82 -4.12
C PRO A 156 -5.52 -4.97 -4.45
N ARG A 157 -5.60 -4.10 -5.47
CA ARG A 157 -4.44 -3.43 -6.05
C ARG A 157 -4.72 -1.95 -6.31
N ARG A 158 -3.84 -1.09 -5.79
CA ARG A 158 -3.84 0.37 -6.02
C ARG A 158 -3.01 0.71 -7.25
N PHE A 159 -3.39 0.13 -8.39
CA PHE A 159 -2.75 0.39 -9.69
C PHE A 159 -3.75 1.08 -10.61
N PHE A 160 -3.37 2.21 -11.21
CA PHE A 160 -4.20 2.90 -12.19
C PHE A 160 -3.36 3.47 -13.33
N THR A 161 -4.02 3.61 -14.47
CA THR A 161 -3.44 4.17 -15.69
C THR A 161 -4.00 5.58 -15.90
N ILE A 162 -3.11 6.54 -16.16
CA ILE A 162 -3.43 7.93 -16.38
C ILE A 162 -3.00 8.30 -17.80
N THR A 163 -3.92 8.91 -18.55
CA THR A 163 -3.61 9.52 -19.85
C THR A 163 -2.96 10.89 -19.62
N LYS A 164 -1.80 11.12 -20.24
CA LYS A 164 -1.05 12.38 -20.25
C LYS A 164 -0.64 12.72 -21.68
N SER A 165 -0.52 13.99 -22.01
CA SER A 165 -0.06 14.41 -23.35
C SER A 165 1.43 14.15 -23.60
N SER A 166 2.25 13.96 -22.56
CA SER A 166 3.69 13.61 -22.63
C SER A 166 4.31 13.48 -21.22
N LEU A 167 5.54 12.93 -21.12
CA LEU A 167 6.39 12.97 -19.90
C LEU A 167 7.00 14.33 -19.64
#